data_AF-A0A8J2UPI8-F1
#
_entry.id   AF-A0A8J2UPI8-F1
#
_cell.length_a   1.000
_cell.length_b   1.000
_cell.length_c   1.000
_cell.angle_alpha   90.00
_cell.angle_beta   90.00
_cell.angle_gamma   90.00
#
_symmetry.space_group_name_H-M   'P 1'
#
loop_
_entity.id
_entity.type
_entity.pdbx_description
1 polymer ?
#
loop_
_entity_poly.entity_id
_entity_poly.type
_entity_poly.pdbx_seq_one_letter_code
_entity_poly.pdbx_strand_id
1 'polypeptide(L)'
;MAMKEGVSRVSKLISGTSWALLVLFAILGIVAAFNNAGAITSIVLLLLGGFLFAVTQGCVWVLDGFIGNTGVDSNFLWPRKRKGSIKNNETPYKPSGFNEKPLVGVGGWLMFLVASLTIFGPLRSVITTANAIMDAENLYPELLNLSGWTNYKITAWLIAIMLSAAFIWAGRGLLKHHIPASVDACIQVIWAAPFVAMIGDLLSAVVFLKLSPSDYLGPEVIGGVLQGIMYAAIWTAYLKRSRRVKNTYGTS
;
A
#
# COMPACT_ATOMS: atom_id res chain seq x y z
N MET A 1 -3.14 33.86 6.33
CA MET A 1 -3.95 33.36 5.18
C MET A 1 -3.06 33.06 3.97
N ALA A 2 -2.18 33.99 3.55
CA ALA A 2 -1.27 33.82 2.41
C ALA A 2 -0.35 32.57 2.46
N MET A 3 0.18 32.20 3.63
CA MET A 3 1.08 31.05 3.77
C MET A 3 0.41 29.70 3.43
N LYS A 4 -0.82 29.47 3.90
CA LYS A 4 -1.57 28.22 3.61
C LYS A 4 -1.88 28.06 2.13
N GLU A 5 -2.22 29.17 1.47
CA GLU A 5 -2.49 29.18 0.05
C GLU A 5 -1.22 28.88 -0.77
N GLY A 6 -0.07 29.39 -0.33
CA GLY A 6 1.24 29.05 -0.88
C GLY A 6 1.55 27.55 -0.81
N VAL A 7 1.44 26.94 0.37
CA VAL A 7 1.75 25.51 0.54
C VAL A 7 0.78 24.62 -0.25
N SER A 8 -0.50 24.99 -0.35
CA SER A 8 -1.47 24.25 -1.18
C SER A 8 -1.12 24.29 -2.68
N ARG A 9 -0.68 25.44 -3.20
CA ARG A 9 -0.22 25.55 -4.59
C ARG A 9 1.02 24.69 -4.84
N VAL A 10 1.97 24.69 -3.90
CA VAL A 10 3.17 23.84 -3.96
C VAL A 10 2.81 22.35 -3.95
N SER A 11 1.91 21.92 -3.05
CA SER A 11 1.43 20.53 -2.98
C SER A 11 0.81 20.07 -4.31
N LYS A 12 -0.06 20.89 -4.91
CA LYS A 12 -0.67 20.61 -6.23
C LYS A 12 0.39 20.53 -7.33
N LEU A 13 1.38 21.42 -7.31
CA LEU A 13 2.45 21.43 -8.30
C LEU A 13 3.33 20.19 -8.19
N ILE A 14 3.74 19.83 -6.97
CA ILE A 14 4.50 18.59 -6.70
C ILE A 14 3.69 17.38 -7.17
N SER A 15 2.41 17.30 -6.82
CA SER A 15 1.56 16.18 -7.22
C SER A 15 1.44 16.07 -8.75
N GLY A 16 1.22 17.20 -9.44
CA GLY A 16 1.21 17.25 -10.90
C GLY A 16 2.53 16.79 -11.52
N THR A 17 3.66 17.22 -10.97
CA THR A 17 4.99 16.77 -11.43
C THR A 17 5.22 15.28 -11.18
N SER A 18 4.75 14.72 -10.06
CA SER A 18 4.84 13.28 -9.80
C SER A 18 4.14 12.46 -10.88
N TRP A 19 2.91 12.84 -11.25
CA TRP A 19 2.15 12.14 -12.28
C TRP A 19 2.82 12.27 -13.65
N ALA A 20 3.32 13.45 -14.00
CA ALA A 20 4.06 13.65 -15.24
C ALA A 20 5.33 12.78 -15.29
N LEU A 21 6.08 12.70 -14.19
CA LEU A 21 7.27 11.83 -14.07
C LEU A 21 6.89 10.35 -14.19
N LEU A 22 5.84 9.90 -13.51
CA LEU A 22 5.38 8.52 -13.61
C LEU A 22 5.04 8.14 -15.05
N VAL A 23 4.30 9.00 -15.76
CA VAL A 23 3.96 8.80 -17.18
C VAL A 23 5.21 8.81 -18.05
N LEU A 24 6.15 9.73 -17.82
CA LEU A 24 7.41 9.79 -18.56
C LEU A 24 8.22 8.50 -18.39
N PHE A 25 8.42 8.04 -17.15
CA PHE A 25 9.15 6.80 -16.88
C PHE A 25 8.40 5.56 -17.40
N ALA A 26 7.07 5.57 -17.40
CA ALA A 26 6.27 4.54 -18.06
C ALA A 26 6.53 4.48 -19.57
N ILE A 27 6.49 5.63 -20.25
CA ILE A 27 6.78 5.73 -21.69
C ILE A 27 8.21 5.30 -21.98
N LEU A 28 9.20 5.77 -21.21
CA LEU A 28 10.60 5.39 -21.37
C LEU A 28 10.81 3.90 -21.17
N GLY A 29 10.15 3.30 -20.16
CA GLY A 29 10.18 1.86 -19.94
C GLY A 29 9.61 1.08 -21.14
N ILE A 30 8.47 1.53 -21.68
CA ILE A 30 7.84 0.93 -22.86
C ILE A 30 8.75 1.05 -24.09
N VAL A 31 9.30 2.24 -24.35
CA VAL A 31 10.21 2.48 -25.49
C VAL A 31 11.49 1.63 -25.36
N ALA A 32 12.06 1.53 -24.16
CA ALA A 32 13.21 0.67 -23.90
C ALA A 32 12.90 -0.81 -24.17
N ALA A 33 11.69 -1.27 -23.86
CA ALA A 33 11.25 -2.62 -24.15
C ALA A 33 11.15 -2.89 -25.67
N PHE A 34 10.67 -1.91 -26.46
CA PHE A 34 10.57 -2.06 -27.92
C PHE A 34 11.91 -1.92 -28.66
N ASN A 35 12.90 -1.22 -28.07
CA ASN A 35 14.18 -0.96 -28.70
C ASN A 35 15.28 -1.99 -28.38
N ASN A 36 14.93 -3.16 -27.84
CA ASN A 36 15.89 -4.19 -27.39
C ASN A 36 16.98 -3.64 -26.45
N ALA A 37 16.70 -2.58 -25.69
CA ALA A 37 17.64 -2.00 -24.71
C ALA A 37 17.87 -2.90 -23.48
N GLY A 38 17.40 -4.16 -23.54
CA GLY A 38 17.34 -5.11 -22.44
C GLY A 38 16.07 -4.94 -21.61
N ALA A 39 15.38 -6.05 -21.33
CA ALA A 39 14.22 -6.09 -20.43
C ALA A 39 14.56 -5.52 -19.03
N ILE A 40 15.82 -5.65 -18.61
CA ILE A 40 16.32 -5.07 -17.35
C ILE A 40 16.17 -3.54 -17.37
N THR A 41 16.54 -2.88 -18.46
CA THR A 41 16.52 -1.41 -18.56
C THR A 41 15.09 -0.87 -18.49
N SER A 42 14.15 -1.52 -19.20
CA SER A 42 12.73 -1.14 -19.15
C SER A 42 12.15 -1.33 -17.75
N ILE A 43 12.45 -2.45 -17.09
CA ILE A 43 12.01 -2.73 -15.72
C ILE A 43 12.59 -1.72 -14.73
N VAL A 44 13.88 -1.41 -14.81
CA VAL A 44 14.54 -0.42 -13.95
C VAL A 44 13.88 0.95 -14.11
N LEU A 45 13.56 1.37 -15.34
CA LEU A 45 12.88 2.63 -15.59
C LEU A 45 11.46 2.66 -14.99
N LEU A 46 10.70 1.57 -15.11
CA LEU A 46 9.36 1.46 -14.52
C LEU A 46 9.39 1.50 -12.99
N LEU A 47 10.30 0.74 -12.38
CA LEU A 47 10.48 0.70 -10.92
C LEU A 47 10.96 2.04 -10.38
N LEU A 48 11.91 2.69 -11.06
CA LEU A 48 12.39 4.01 -10.68
C LEU A 48 11.28 5.06 -10.78
N GLY A 49 10.47 5.01 -11.84
CA GLY A 49 9.29 5.88 -11.99
C GLY A 49 8.27 5.69 -10.88
N GLY A 50 7.93 4.43 -10.57
CA GLY A 50 7.02 4.08 -9.47
C GLY A 50 7.54 4.50 -8.10
N PHE A 51 8.84 4.29 -7.84
CA PHE A 51 9.49 4.72 -6.60
C PHE A 51 9.49 6.25 -6.44
N LEU A 52 9.92 6.99 -7.48
CA LEU A 52 9.92 8.45 -7.46
C LEU A 52 8.52 9.01 -7.28
N PHE A 53 7.52 8.40 -7.93
CA PHE A 53 6.12 8.75 -7.73
C PHE A 53 5.67 8.54 -6.27
N ALA A 54 5.96 7.37 -5.70
CA ALA A 54 5.59 7.06 -4.31
C ALA A 54 6.24 8.02 -3.31
N VAL A 55 7.52 8.32 -3.47
CA VAL A 55 8.25 9.27 -2.61
C VAL A 55 7.63 10.67 -2.71
N THR A 56 7.44 11.16 -3.93
CA THR A 56 6.92 12.52 -4.14
C THR A 56 5.45 12.66 -3.70
N GLN A 57 4.61 11.65 -3.92
CA GLN A 57 3.25 11.63 -3.36
C GLN A 57 3.23 11.51 -1.84
N GLY A 58 4.18 10.77 -1.26
CA GLY A 58 4.40 10.75 0.19
C GLY A 58 4.70 12.15 0.74
N CYS A 59 5.59 12.91 0.08
CA CYS A 59 5.87 14.30 0.44
C CYS A 59 4.63 15.21 0.32
N VAL A 60 3.82 15.04 -0.74
CA VAL A 60 2.54 15.76 -0.90
C VAL A 60 1.60 15.48 0.28
N TRP A 61 1.48 14.22 0.70
CA TRP A 61 0.63 13.87 1.85
C TRP A 61 1.14 14.45 3.17
N VAL A 62 2.45 14.50 3.36
CA VAL A 62 3.06 15.13 4.54
C VAL A 62 2.77 16.64 4.54
N LEU A 63 2.95 17.30 3.39
CA LEU A 63 2.64 18.73 3.24
C LEU A 63 1.15 19.03 3.46
N ASP A 64 0.26 18.22 2.90
CA ASP A 64 -1.19 18.34 3.13
C ASP A 64 -1.56 18.10 4.60
N GLY A 65 -0.85 17.21 5.29
CA GLY A 65 -0.96 17.02 6.74
C GLY A 65 -0.57 18.27 7.54
N PHE A 66 0.54 18.93 7.17
CA PHE A 66 1.00 20.17 7.83
C PHE A 66 0.12 21.38 7.57
N ILE A 67 -0.55 21.45 6.41
CA ILE A 67 -1.51 22.54 6.12
C ILE A 67 -2.67 22.52 7.14
N GLY A 68 -2.88 21.37 7.78
CA GLY A 68 -3.98 21.13 8.68
C GLY A 68 -5.25 21.07 7.84
N ASN A 69 -5.88 19.91 7.80
CA ASN A 69 -7.27 19.80 7.38
C ASN A 69 -8.17 20.51 8.40
N THR A 70 -8.07 21.84 8.49
CA THR A 70 -8.95 22.70 9.28
C THR A 70 -10.22 22.89 8.45
N GLY A 71 -11.02 21.84 8.31
CA GLY A 71 -12.45 21.92 7.96
C GLY A 71 -12.84 22.70 6.70
N VAL A 72 -11.96 22.84 5.70
CA VAL A 72 -12.39 23.37 4.40
C VAL A 72 -12.71 22.18 3.52
N ASP A 73 -14.02 21.91 3.40
CA ASP A 73 -14.61 20.97 2.46
C ASP A 73 -13.98 21.14 1.07
N SER A 74 -12.97 20.31 0.76
CA SER A 74 -12.40 20.26 -0.57
C SER A 74 -13.46 19.62 -1.47
N ASN A 75 -14.26 20.47 -2.10
CA ASN A 75 -15.26 20.17 -3.14
C ASN A 75 -14.68 19.48 -4.39
N PHE A 76 -13.46 18.94 -4.32
CA PHE A 76 -12.72 18.44 -5.48
C PHE A 76 -13.15 17.02 -5.89
N LEU A 77 -13.87 16.27 -5.06
CA LEU A 77 -14.15 14.85 -5.37
C LEU A 77 -15.61 14.45 -5.55
N TRP A 78 -16.62 15.33 -5.53
CA TRP A 78 -17.97 14.99 -6.04
C TRP A 78 -18.86 16.24 -6.16
N PRO A 79 -19.61 16.45 -7.26
CA PRO A 79 -20.48 17.61 -7.44
C PRO A 79 -21.83 17.38 -6.74
N ARG A 80 -21.84 17.16 -5.43
CA ARG A 80 -23.08 17.24 -4.67
C ARG A 80 -23.22 18.68 -4.18
N LYS A 81 -23.87 19.52 -5.00
CA LYS A 81 -24.31 20.88 -4.64
C LYS A 81 -25.00 20.85 -3.27
N ARG A 82 -24.27 21.20 -2.19
CA ARG A 82 -24.91 21.71 -0.97
C ARG A 82 -25.30 23.16 -1.26
N LYS A 83 -26.54 23.34 -1.73
CA LYS A 83 -27.21 24.64 -1.66
C LYS A 83 -27.35 25.03 -0.18
N GLY A 84 -26.94 26.25 0.14
CA GLY A 84 -27.40 26.96 1.34
C GLY A 84 -26.42 27.00 2.51
N SER A 85 -25.37 27.81 2.40
CA SER A 85 -24.84 28.48 3.60
C SER A 85 -25.76 29.66 3.88
N ILE A 86 -26.83 29.40 4.62
CA ILE A 86 -27.66 30.44 5.22
C ILE A 86 -26.95 30.85 6.50
N LYS A 87 -26.38 32.05 6.52
CA LYS A 87 -26.00 32.74 7.76
C LYS A 87 -27.28 33.27 8.41
N ASN A 88 -27.99 32.44 9.15
CA ASN A 88 -28.99 32.90 10.09
C ASN A 88 -28.47 32.68 11.51
N ASN A 89 -28.41 33.76 12.28
CA ASN A 89 -28.14 33.78 13.72
C ASN A 89 -29.33 33.24 14.53
N GLU A 90 -29.94 32.16 14.06
CA GLU A 90 -30.94 31.42 14.81
C GLU A 90 -30.21 30.17 15.30
N THR A 91 -30.05 30.06 16.63
CA THR A 91 -29.67 28.78 17.24
C THR A 91 -30.67 27.74 16.76
N PRO A 92 -30.28 26.80 15.87
CA PRO A 92 -31.22 25.80 15.43
C PRO A 92 -31.53 24.98 16.66
N TYR A 93 -32.81 24.92 17.01
CA TYR A 93 -33.37 23.92 17.89
C TYR A 93 -32.78 22.56 17.45
N LYS A 94 -31.79 22.07 18.18
CA LYS A 94 -31.20 20.76 17.97
C LYS A 94 -32.26 19.79 18.48
N PRO A 95 -32.99 19.07 17.62
CA PRO A 95 -34.02 18.17 18.11
C PRO A 95 -33.36 17.21 19.10
N SER A 96 -33.76 17.35 20.37
CA SER A 96 -33.33 16.53 21.49
C SER A 96 -33.91 15.13 21.29
N GLY A 97 -33.29 14.32 20.43
CA GLY A 97 -33.86 13.02 20.08
C GLY A 97 -32.89 12.03 19.44
N PHE A 98 -31.89 12.48 18.69
CA PHE A 98 -30.84 11.60 18.19
C PHE A 98 -29.54 11.88 18.93
N ASN A 99 -29.35 11.17 20.04
CA ASN A 99 -28.01 10.84 20.53
C ASN A 99 -27.34 10.00 19.43
N GLU A 100 -26.84 10.66 18.38
CA GLU A 100 -25.92 10.07 17.42
C GLU A 100 -24.63 9.74 18.18
N LYS A 101 -24.65 8.61 18.90
CA LYS A 101 -23.44 8.05 19.45
C LYS A 101 -22.47 7.93 18.27
N PRO A 102 -21.28 8.56 18.34
CA PRO A 102 -20.33 8.48 17.25
C PRO A 102 -20.10 6.99 16.94
N LEU A 103 -20.06 6.65 15.65
CA LEU A 103 -19.76 5.29 15.21
C LEU A 103 -18.33 4.96 15.64
N VAL A 104 -18.17 4.37 16.83
CA VAL A 104 -16.89 3.97 17.42
C VAL A 104 -16.77 2.45 17.40
N GLY A 105 -15.57 1.95 17.18
CA GLY A 105 -15.21 0.54 17.27
C GLY A 105 -14.83 -0.10 15.93
N VAL A 106 -14.37 -1.34 16.01
CA VAL A 106 -13.89 -2.13 14.87
C VAL A 106 -15.04 -2.98 14.33
N GLY A 107 -15.60 -2.57 13.19
CA GLY A 107 -16.75 -3.23 12.57
C GLY A 107 -16.85 -2.94 11.06
N GLY A 108 -17.73 -3.68 10.37
CA GLY A 108 -17.96 -3.54 8.93
C GLY A 108 -16.67 -3.69 8.11
N TRP A 109 -16.42 -2.76 7.19
CA TRP A 109 -15.22 -2.75 6.34
C TRP A 109 -13.89 -2.76 7.10
N LEU A 110 -13.85 -2.17 8.30
CA LEU A 110 -12.64 -2.19 9.11
C LEU A 110 -12.39 -3.59 9.70
N MET A 111 -13.44 -4.30 10.11
CA MET A 111 -13.31 -5.69 10.57
C MET A 111 -12.92 -6.62 9.42
N PHE A 112 -13.42 -6.36 8.21
CA PHE A 112 -12.99 -7.08 7.01
C PHE A 112 -11.50 -6.88 6.73
N LEU A 113 -10.98 -5.65 6.81
CA LEU A 113 -9.55 -5.40 6.71
C LEU A 113 -8.77 -6.17 7.78
N VAL A 114 -9.20 -6.09 9.04
CA VAL A 114 -8.55 -6.83 10.12
C VAL A 114 -8.51 -8.33 9.83
N ALA A 115 -9.63 -8.95 9.45
CA ALA A 115 -9.67 -10.36 9.10
C ALA A 115 -8.78 -10.68 7.89
N SER A 116 -8.75 -9.79 6.90
CA SER A 116 -7.87 -9.90 5.72
C SER A 116 -6.40 -9.94 6.09
N LEU A 117 -5.99 -9.19 7.12
CA LEU A 117 -4.61 -9.18 7.61
C LEU A 117 -4.31 -10.35 8.54
N THR A 118 -5.20 -10.68 9.48
CA THR A 118 -4.90 -11.65 10.53
C THR A 118 -5.12 -13.10 10.12
N ILE A 119 -6.04 -13.36 9.19
CA ILE A 119 -6.42 -14.70 8.76
C ILE A 119 -6.01 -14.90 7.31
N PHE A 120 -6.54 -14.08 6.40
CA PHE A 120 -6.36 -14.32 4.96
C PHE A 120 -4.93 -14.04 4.49
N GLY A 121 -4.23 -13.05 5.06
CA GLY A 121 -2.84 -12.73 4.73
C GLY A 121 -1.90 -13.91 5.01
N PRO A 122 -1.81 -14.40 6.26
CA PRO A 122 -1.02 -15.58 6.59
C PRO A 122 -1.41 -16.82 5.78
N LEU A 123 -2.71 -17.10 5.65
CA LEU A 123 -3.18 -18.24 4.88
C LEU A 123 -2.75 -18.16 3.42
N ARG A 124 -2.93 -16.99 2.79
CA ARG A 124 -2.47 -16.74 1.43
C ARG A 124 -0.96 -16.94 1.32
N SER A 125 -0.17 -16.40 2.25
CA SER A 125 1.29 -16.53 2.23
C SER A 125 1.74 -17.99 2.29
N VAL A 126 1.11 -18.82 3.12
CA VAL A 126 1.40 -20.25 3.22
C VAL A 126 1.03 -20.97 1.93
N ILE A 127 -0.18 -20.75 1.40
CA ILE A 127 -0.66 -21.39 0.17
C ILE A 127 0.22 -21.01 -1.02
N THR A 128 0.54 -19.73 -1.20
CA THR A 128 1.35 -19.28 -2.34
C THR A 128 2.77 -19.83 -2.28
N THR A 129 3.37 -19.90 -1.07
CA THR A 129 4.72 -20.46 -0.89
C THR A 129 4.73 -21.96 -1.16
N ALA A 130 3.74 -22.69 -0.64
CA ALA A 130 3.61 -24.13 -0.86
C ALA A 130 3.40 -24.46 -2.35
N ASN A 131 2.50 -23.74 -3.02
CA ASN A 131 2.25 -23.92 -4.45
C ASN A 131 3.49 -23.58 -5.28
N ALA A 132 4.16 -22.46 -5.00
CA ALA A 132 5.37 -22.08 -5.75
C ALA A 132 6.49 -23.14 -5.64
N ILE A 133 6.69 -23.71 -4.44
CA ILE A 133 7.66 -24.79 -4.24
C ILE A 133 7.25 -26.05 -4.99
N MET A 134 5.98 -26.47 -4.87
CA MET A 134 5.45 -27.67 -5.51
C MET A 134 5.48 -27.56 -7.03
N ASP A 135 5.08 -26.42 -7.58
CA ASP A 135 5.09 -26.15 -9.02
C ASP A 135 6.52 -26.17 -9.56
N ALA A 136 7.49 -25.60 -8.82
CA ALA A 136 8.90 -25.65 -9.18
C ALA A 136 9.47 -27.08 -9.17
N GLU A 137 9.16 -27.89 -8.14
CA GLU A 137 9.62 -29.28 -8.04
C GLU A 137 8.98 -30.18 -9.12
N ASN A 138 7.73 -29.91 -9.50
CA ASN A 138 7.06 -30.61 -10.58
C ASN A 138 7.63 -30.26 -11.97
N LEU A 139 7.98 -28.99 -12.18
CA LEU A 139 8.50 -28.51 -13.46
C LEU A 139 9.98 -28.85 -13.66
N TYR A 140 10.76 -28.88 -12.58
CA TYR A 140 12.21 -29.12 -12.58
C TYR A 140 12.61 -30.15 -11.51
N PRO A 141 12.41 -31.46 -11.77
CA PRO A 141 12.71 -32.52 -10.79
C PRO A 141 14.18 -32.54 -10.33
N GLU A 142 15.11 -32.04 -11.14
CA GLU A 142 16.53 -31.90 -10.82
C GLU A 142 16.81 -30.98 -9.62
N LEU A 143 15.89 -30.07 -9.27
CA LEU A 143 16.00 -29.19 -8.10
C LEU A 143 16.12 -29.99 -6.80
N LEU A 144 15.52 -31.18 -6.73
CA LEU A 144 15.57 -32.04 -5.53
C LEU A 144 17.00 -32.51 -5.21
N ASN A 145 17.87 -32.58 -6.20
CA ASN A 145 19.27 -32.97 -6.04
C ASN A 145 20.20 -31.78 -5.78
N LEU A 146 19.71 -30.54 -5.92
CA LEU A 146 20.51 -29.34 -5.74
C LEU A 146 20.58 -28.96 -4.26
N SER A 147 21.80 -28.91 -3.69
CA SER A 147 22.00 -28.55 -2.28
C SER A 147 21.50 -27.15 -1.92
N GLY A 148 21.51 -26.22 -2.89
CA GLY A 148 20.96 -24.87 -2.73
C GLY A 148 19.44 -24.83 -2.56
N TRP A 149 18.71 -25.81 -3.12
CA TRP A 149 17.25 -25.84 -3.11
C TRP A 149 16.66 -25.93 -1.69
N THR A 150 17.25 -26.76 -0.83
CA THR A 150 16.82 -26.89 0.57
C THR A 150 16.95 -25.56 1.32
N ASN A 151 18.06 -24.83 1.13
CA ASN A 151 18.28 -23.54 1.77
C ASN A 151 17.31 -22.46 1.25
N TYR A 152 17.02 -22.49 -0.05
CA TYR A 152 15.99 -21.63 -0.66
C TYR A 152 14.61 -21.88 -0.03
N LYS A 153 14.16 -23.15 0.06
CA LYS A 153 12.86 -23.50 0.68
C LYS A 153 12.75 -23.03 2.12
N ILE A 154 13.78 -23.26 2.93
CA ILE A 154 13.80 -22.81 4.33
C ILE A 154 13.66 -21.28 4.38
N THR A 155 14.41 -20.56 3.54
CA THR A 155 14.37 -19.09 3.48
C THR A 155 13.00 -18.57 3.06
N ALA A 156 12.37 -19.17 2.05
CA ALA A 156 11.02 -18.83 1.60
C ALA A 156 9.99 -19.01 2.73
N TRP A 157 10.06 -20.11 3.48
CA TRP A 157 9.19 -20.33 4.64
C TRP A 157 9.42 -19.32 5.77
N LEU A 158 10.67 -18.93 6.04
CA LEU A 158 10.98 -17.90 7.04
C LEU A 158 10.40 -16.54 6.65
N ILE A 159 10.50 -16.16 5.37
CA ILE A 159 9.89 -14.92 4.85
C ILE A 159 8.37 -14.96 5.01
N ALA A 160 7.73 -16.08 4.63
CA ALA A 160 6.29 -16.26 4.77
C ALA A 160 5.81 -16.15 6.22
N ILE A 161 6.53 -16.78 7.17
CA ILE A 161 6.23 -16.71 8.60
C ILE A 161 6.42 -15.29 9.13
N MET A 162 7.51 -14.62 8.75
CA MET A 162 7.80 -13.25 9.18
C MET A 162 6.73 -12.26 8.70
N LEU A 163 6.34 -12.32 7.43
CA LEU A 163 5.27 -11.49 6.88
C LEU A 163 3.91 -11.80 7.53
N SER A 164 3.63 -13.08 7.77
CA SER A 164 2.43 -13.51 8.50
C SER A 164 2.38 -12.91 9.91
N ALA A 165 3.49 -12.95 10.65
CA ALA A 165 3.60 -12.35 11.97
C ALA A 165 3.41 -10.82 11.92
N ALA A 166 3.99 -10.14 10.93
CA ALA A 166 3.82 -8.71 10.73
C ALA A 166 2.35 -8.32 10.46
N PHE A 167 1.65 -9.06 9.60
CA PHE A 167 0.24 -8.83 9.33
C PHE A 167 -0.65 -9.09 10.55
N ILE A 168 -0.39 -10.17 11.29
CA ILE A 168 -1.11 -10.48 12.54
C ILE A 168 -0.88 -9.37 13.57
N TRP A 169 0.36 -8.90 13.71
CA TRP A 169 0.70 -7.79 14.62
C TRP A 169 -0.03 -6.51 14.23
N ALA A 170 -0.01 -6.11 12.95
CA ALA A 170 -0.72 -4.94 12.45
C ALA A 170 -2.24 -5.04 12.65
N GLY A 171 -2.83 -6.17 12.31
CA GLY A 171 -4.27 -6.41 12.49
C GLY A 171 -4.70 -6.44 13.96
N ARG A 172 -3.89 -7.03 14.84
CA ARG A 172 -4.11 -6.98 16.30
C ARG A 172 -3.94 -5.57 16.85
N GLY A 173 -3.01 -4.79 16.30
CA GLY A 173 -2.83 -3.37 16.59
C GLY A 173 -4.14 -2.61 16.37
N LEU A 174 -4.73 -2.77 15.18
CA LEU A 174 -6.03 -2.17 14.86
C LEU A 174 -7.15 -2.65 15.80
N LEU A 175 -7.19 -3.93 16.17
CA LEU A 175 -8.25 -4.47 17.04
C LEU A 175 -8.16 -4.00 18.50
N LYS A 176 -6.95 -3.93 19.06
CA LYS A 176 -6.76 -3.73 20.50
C LYS A 176 -6.42 -2.29 20.85
N HIS A 177 -5.67 -1.61 19.99
CA HIS A 177 -5.12 -0.29 20.27
C HIS A 177 -5.84 0.74 19.40
N HIS A 178 -6.82 1.42 19.98
CA HIS A 178 -7.61 2.46 19.32
C HIS A 178 -6.87 3.80 19.29
N ILE A 179 -5.63 3.80 18.81
CA ILE A 179 -4.77 4.99 18.71
C ILE A 179 -4.33 5.23 17.26
N PRO A 180 -4.01 6.48 16.87
CA PRO A 180 -3.59 6.81 15.50
C PRO A 180 -2.37 6.01 15.02
N ALA A 181 -1.42 5.78 15.92
CA ALA A 181 -0.19 5.03 15.62
C ALA A 181 -0.45 3.61 15.11
N SER A 182 -1.54 2.97 15.52
CA SER A 182 -1.92 1.63 15.04
C SER A 182 -2.36 1.63 13.58
N VAL A 183 -2.98 2.73 13.13
CA VAL A 183 -3.33 2.93 11.73
C VAL A 183 -2.08 3.14 10.88
N ASP A 184 -1.15 3.96 11.35
CA ASP A 184 0.11 4.22 10.64
C ASP A 184 0.98 2.98 10.54
N ALA A 185 1.12 2.21 11.63
CA ALA A 185 1.83 0.93 11.63
C ALA A 185 1.21 -0.08 10.65
N CYS A 186 -0.13 -0.16 10.58
CA CYS A 186 -0.81 -1.03 9.62
C CYS A 186 -0.50 -0.62 8.18
N ILE A 187 -0.56 0.68 7.87
CA ILE A 187 -0.23 1.20 6.54
C ILE A 187 1.22 0.83 6.18
N GLN A 188 2.17 1.06 7.08
CA GLN A 188 3.59 0.72 6.86
C GLN A 188 3.78 -0.78 6.54
N VAL A 189 3.15 -1.67 7.30
CA VAL A 189 3.23 -3.12 7.06
C VAL A 189 2.68 -3.50 5.68
N ILE A 190 1.50 -2.98 5.31
CA ILE A 190 0.89 -3.33 4.02
C ILE A 190 1.73 -2.81 2.84
N TRP A 191 2.35 -1.63 2.96
CA TRP A 191 3.24 -1.08 1.93
C TRP A 191 4.58 -1.81 1.84
N ALA A 192 5.15 -2.22 2.98
CA ALA A 192 6.45 -2.90 3.00
C ALA A 192 6.36 -4.35 2.50
N ALA A 193 5.26 -5.04 2.79
CA ALA A 193 5.10 -6.46 2.51
C ALA A 193 5.45 -6.92 1.08
N PRO A 194 4.94 -6.31 -0.01
CA PRO A 194 5.27 -6.78 -1.37
C PRO A 194 6.75 -6.65 -1.70
N PHE A 195 7.43 -5.61 -1.20
CA PHE A 195 8.86 -5.41 -1.45
C PHE A 195 9.72 -6.34 -0.61
N VAL A 196 9.36 -6.56 0.65
CA VAL A 196 10.06 -7.52 1.52
C VAL A 196 9.97 -8.94 0.94
N ALA A 197 8.79 -9.34 0.45
CA ALA A 197 8.61 -10.62 -0.22
C ALA A 197 9.49 -10.72 -1.48
N MET A 198 9.37 -9.76 -2.41
CA MET A 198 10.12 -9.76 -3.67
C MET A 198 11.63 -9.75 -3.44
N ILE A 199 12.14 -8.86 -2.59
CA ILE A 199 13.58 -8.72 -2.36
C ILE A 199 14.12 -9.95 -1.64
N GLY A 200 13.40 -10.46 -0.63
CA GLY A 200 13.82 -11.66 0.09
C GLY A 200 13.92 -12.88 -0.82
N ASP A 201 12.93 -13.06 -1.71
CA ASP A 201 12.90 -14.19 -2.64
C ASP A 201 13.90 -14.04 -3.79
N LEU A 202 14.10 -12.82 -4.32
CA LEU A 202 15.15 -12.55 -5.29
C LEU A 202 16.54 -12.84 -4.70
N LEU A 203 16.82 -12.36 -3.48
CA LEU A 203 18.11 -12.57 -2.84
C LEU A 203 18.35 -14.06 -2.55
N SER A 204 17.34 -14.80 -2.09
CA SER A 204 17.47 -16.25 -1.86
C SER A 204 17.74 -16.99 -3.16
N ALA A 205 17.04 -16.64 -4.26
CA ALA A 205 17.25 -17.22 -5.58
C ALA A 205 18.68 -16.96 -6.10
N VAL A 206 19.17 -15.72 -6.02
CA VAL A 206 20.53 -15.35 -6.48
C VAL A 206 21.59 -16.06 -5.63
N VAL A 207 21.43 -16.08 -4.31
CA VAL A 207 22.44 -16.62 -3.39
C VAL A 207 22.51 -18.14 -3.45
N PHE A 208 21.37 -18.83 -3.38
CA PHE A 208 21.30 -20.28 -3.24
C PHE A 208 21.17 -21.02 -4.57
N LEU A 209 20.45 -20.46 -5.54
CA LEU A 209 20.20 -21.10 -6.85
C LEU A 209 21.10 -20.56 -7.96
N LYS A 210 21.88 -19.50 -7.69
CA LYS A 210 22.79 -18.86 -8.66
C LYS A 210 22.06 -18.33 -9.90
N LEU A 211 20.78 -18.02 -9.77
CA LEU A 211 20.00 -17.38 -10.83
C LEU A 211 20.47 -15.95 -11.03
N SER A 212 20.47 -15.47 -12.27
CA SER A 212 20.67 -14.06 -12.52
C SER A 212 19.40 -13.29 -12.13
N PRO A 213 19.50 -12.04 -11.64
CA PRO A 213 18.31 -11.25 -11.30
C PRO A 213 17.34 -11.08 -12.48
N SER A 214 17.85 -11.06 -13.72
CA SER A 214 17.02 -10.97 -14.92
C SER A 214 16.19 -12.21 -15.19
N ASP A 215 16.71 -13.40 -14.86
CA ASP A 215 15.97 -14.66 -15.06
C ASP A 215 14.85 -14.78 -14.01
N TYR A 216 15.05 -14.18 -12.84
CA TYR A 216 14.08 -14.21 -11.76
C TYR A 216 12.95 -13.16 -11.93
N LEU A 217 13.26 -11.96 -12.44
CA LEU A 217 12.31 -10.84 -12.56
C LEU A 217 11.36 -11.00 -13.76
N GLY A 218 10.59 -12.09 -13.76
CA GLY A 218 9.54 -12.38 -14.74
C GLY A 218 8.24 -11.59 -14.52
N PRO A 219 7.31 -11.62 -15.50
CA PRO A 219 6.00 -10.96 -15.41
C PRO A 219 5.18 -11.34 -14.17
N GLU A 220 5.32 -12.56 -13.68
CA GLU A 220 4.62 -13.09 -12.51
C GLU A 220 5.03 -12.35 -11.22
N VAL A 221 6.34 -12.17 -11.03
CA VAL A 221 6.90 -11.44 -9.88
C VAL A 221 6.46 -9.98 -9.91
N ILE A 222 6.56 -9.35 -11.09
CA ILE A 222 6.15 -7.95 -11.28
C ILE A 222 4.64 -7.79 -11.03
N GLY A 223 3.83 -8.71 -11.56
CA GLY A 223 2.39 -8.74 -11.36
C GLY A 223 2.02 -8.87 -9.88
N GLY A 224 2.74 -9.71 -9.13
CA GLY A 224 2.56 -9.86 -7.69
C GLY A 224 2.85 -8.58 -6.91
N VAL A 225 3.92 -7.86 -7.26
CA VAL A 225 4.27 -6.57 -6.63
C VAL A 225 3.23 -5.50 -6.94
N LEU A 226 2.81 -5.38 -8.20
CA LEU A 226 1.76 -4.44 -8.61
C LEU A 226 0.44 -4.71 -7.89
N GLN A 227 0.05 -5.99 -7.75
CA GLN A 227 -1.12 -6.38 -6.98
C GLN A 227 -1.00 -5.96 -5.51
N GLY A 228 0.17 -6.15 -4.91
CA GLY A 228 0.46 -5.73 -3.53
C GLY A 228 0.38 -4.21 -3.34
N ILE A 229 0.93 -3.43 -4.28
CA ILE A 229 0.85 -1.96 -4.26
C ILE A 229 -0.60 -1.48 -4.39
N MET A 230 -1.38 -2.06 -5.30
CA MET A 230 -2.81 -1.74 -5.45
C MET A 230 -3.58 -2.02 -4.15
N TYR A 231 -3.34 -3.19 -3.54
CA TYR A 231 -3.93 -3.56 -2.26
C TYR A 231 -3.56 -2.55 -1.16
N ALA A 232 -2.29 -2.17 -1.07
CA ALA A 232 -1.80 -1.16 -0.12
C ALA A 232 -2.46 0.21 -0.33
N ALA A 233 -2.57 0.67 -1.58
CA ALA A 233 -3.16 1.95 -1.92
C ALA A 233 -4.65 2.02 -1.54
N ILE A 234 -5.43 0.99 -1.88
CA ILE A 234 -6.87 0.91 -1.55
C ILE A 234 -7.08 1.01 -0.05
N TRP A 235 -6.33 0.21 0.73
CA TRP A 235 -6.49 0.18 2.18
C TRP A 235 -5.95 1.43 2.87
N THR A 236 -4.89 2.02 2.36
CA THR A 236 -4.36 3.30 2.86
C THR A 236 -5.39 4.41 2.67
N ALA A 237 -6.00 4.50 1.47
CA ALA A 237 -7.05 5.47 1.19
C ALA A 237 -8.24 5.28 2.13
N TYR A 238 -8.68 4.03 2.35
CA TYR A 238 -9.75 3.71 3.29
C TYR A 238 -9.40 4.12 4.73
N LEU A 239 -8.23 3.72 5.24
CA LEU A 239 -7.79 3.99 6.61
C LEU A 239 -7.65 5.50 6.89
N LYS A 240 -7.16 6.28 5.92
CA LYS A 240 -6.98 7.73 6.10
C LYS A 240 -8.26 8.54 5.90
N ARG A 241 -9.20 8.09 5.04
CA ARG A 241 -10.40 8.89 4.67
C ARG A 241 -11.69 8.44 5.33
N SER A 242 -11.78 7.22 5.85
CA SER A 242 -13.01 6.69 6.43
C SER A 242 -13.39 7.42 7.73
N ARG A 243 -14.61 7.99 7.77
CA ARG A 243 -15.17 8.61 8.98
C ARG A 243 -15.19 7.66 10.18
N ARG A 244 -15.46 6.37 9.94
CA ARG A 244 -15.44 5.34 10.98
C ARG A 244 -14.04 5.19 11.58
N VAL A 245 -13.00 5.14 10.74
CA VAL A 245 -11.62 5.00 11.23
C VAL A 245 -11.22 6.25 12.01
N LYS A 246 -11.57 7.45 11.53
CA LYS A 246 -11.35 8.71 12.26
C LYS A 246 -12.02 8.71 13.63
N ASN A 247 -13.29 8.29 13.71
CA ASN A 247 -14.02 8.20 14.97
C ASN A 247 -13.46 7.13 15.92
N THR A 248 -12.98 6.00 15.40
CA THR A 248 -12.46 4.89 16.22
C THR A 248 -11.05 5.17 16.75
N TYR A 249 -10.15 5.74 15.95
CA TYR A 249 -8.74 5.89 16.30
C TYR A 249 -8.32 7.34 16.59
N GLY A 250 -9.22 8.32 16.46
CA GLY A 250 -8.90 9.73 16.68
C GLY A 250 -7.94 10.31 15.63
N THR A 251 -7.96 9.80 14.40
CA THR A 251 -7.13 10.32 13.31
C THR A 251 -7.72 11.62 12.75
N SER A 252 -6.88 12.66 12.60
CA SER A 252 -7.25 13.99 12.09
C SER A 252 -7.46 14.02 10.56
#